data_AF-A0A524MBY2-F1
#
_entry.id   AF-A0A524MBY2-F1
#
_cell.length_a   1.000
_cell.length_b   1.000
_cell.length_c   1.000
_cell.angle_alpha   90.00
_cell.angle_beta   90.00
_cell.angle_gamma   90.00
#
_symmetry.space_group_name_H-M   'P 1'
#
loop_
_entity.id
_entity.type
_entity.pdbx_description
1 polymer ?
#
loop_
_entity_poly.entity_id
_entity_poly.type
_entity_poly.pdbx_seq_one_letter_code
_entity_poly.pdbx_strand_id
1 'polypeptide(L)'
;MTSKEFQYTQGKLPHHLVLNYVPIGCDHEDALAEILTTLRLGVVLDKRTSKSRTSWLAGVIDGQLILMVLDTTKSEGVDFASLDIWTDIDGLVDPILTAVRSSRLGNVRESCGNLDISWTIDNTDSYHSRLIVTLSASDKAIKKRVGEIVFTIDYQGTISETLKTVFPAKDEQVSFAIELDDIKSDWSGDLDEPYLTLDIGDSEWKSSERFYRKQLTWRTALIQQTESKLVKGTRFTDFDEISEVMNLGTYPRNEKAKSLFLTFCLDHQVEGCKSQRVSDYCRRCVVLSGLVICFNPPRGLSGYLEMVSGPSAPFELERLGTERTWRDHLTGLVTYAQDFQPTSVELRGKKKSRGPGRPPTQLLPTIPPVNLFRDFINSPEKIVCRYCKFSNDMAH
;
A
#
# COMPACT_ATOMS: atom_id res chain seq x y z
N MET A 1 15.85 9.77 34.36
CA MET A 1 14.41 9.47 34.37
C MET A 1 14.23 7.98 34.66
N THR A 2 13.27 7.60 35.50
CA THR A 2 12.90 6.21 35.77
C THR A 2 11.80 5.72 34.83
N SER A 3 11.58 4.41 34.72
CA SER A 3 10.49 3.85 33.89
C SER A 3 9.09 4.31 34.32
N LYS A 4 8.87 4.57 35.62
CA LYS A 4 7.61 5.13 36.13
C LYS A 4 7.42 6.60 35.73
N GLU A 5 8.49 7.39 35.79
CA GLU A 5 8.48 8.79 35.33
C GLU A 5 8.24 8.88 33.82
N PHE A 6 8.82 7.95 33.05
CA PHE A 6 8.62 7.84 31.60
C PHE A 6 7.14 7.64 31.26
N GLN A 7 6.49 6.61 31.83
CA GLN A 7 5.08 6.32 31.59
C GLN A 7 4.15 7.46 32.06
N TYR A 8 4.47 8.09 33.19
CA TYR A 8 3.71 9.24 33.67
C TYR A 8 3.80 10.43 32.71
N THR A 9 4.96 10.64 32.08
CA THR A 9 5.22 11.73 31.14
C THR A 9 4.62 11.44 29.77
N GLN A 10 4.62 10.18 29.30
CA GLN A 10 3.95 9.77 28.06
C GLN A 10 2.46 10.18 28.04
N GLY A 11 1.77 10.14 29.18
CA GLY A 11 0.37 10.54 29.27
C GLY A 11 0.12 12.06 29.18
N LYS A 12 1.17 12.88 29.09
CA LYS A 12 1.10 14.35 29.07
C LYS A 12 1.58 14.98 27.78
N LEU A 13 2.30 14.23 26.95
CA LEU A 13 2.86 14.69 25.69
C LEU A 13 2.03 14.15 24.51
N PRO A 14 1.87 14.92 23.42
CA PRO A 14 1.35 14.44 22.16
C PRO A 14 2.14 13.22 21.69
N HIS A 15 1.41 12.20 21.22
CA HIS A 15 1.99 10.97 20.68
C HIS A 15 2.02 11.04 19.16
N HIS A 16 3.18 10.73 18.62
CA HIS A 16 3.44 10.61 17.19
C HIS A 16 3.97 9.20 16.93
N LEU A 17 3.22 8.40 16.18
CA LEU A 17 3.74 7.15 15.62
C LEU A 17 4.50 7.50 14.35
N VAL A 18 5.82 7.36 14.39
CA VAL A 18 6.71 7.92 13.37
C VAL A 18 7.16 6.84 12.38
N LEU A 19 7.39 5.62 12.86
CA LEU A 19 7.69 4.47 12.01
C LEU A 19 6.93 3.25 12.54
N ASN A 20 6.34 2.46 11.64
CA ASN A 20 5.61 1.24 11.97
C ASN A 20 6.04 0.05 11.09
N TYR A 21 7.24 0.11 10.54
CA TYR A 21 7.84 -0.93 9.70
C TYR A 21 9.35 -0.66 9.54
N VAL A 22 10.20 -1.68 9.71
CA VAL A 22 11.63 -1.63 9.39
C VAL A 22 11.96 -2.81 8.46
N PRO A 23 12.71 -2.58 7.37
CA PRO A 23 13.07 -3.65 6.45
C PRO A 23 14.06 -4.65 7.06
N ILE A 24 14.08 -5.84 6.46
CA ILE A 24 15.00 -6.94 6.74
C ILE A 24 16.44 -6.42 6.72
N GLY A 25 17.17 -6.61 7.84
CA GLY A 25 18.61 -6.32 7.93
C GLY A 25 19.03 -5.22 8.91
N CYS A 26 18.09 -4.56 9.60
CA CYS A 26 18.43 -3.66 10.70
C CYS A 26 18.49 -4.42 12.03
N ASP A 27 19.68 -4.54 12.62
CA ASP A 27 19.79 -5.02 14.00
C ASP A 27 19.36 -3.89 14.95
N HIS A 28 18.56 -4.23 15.96
CA HIS A 28 18.05 -3.30 16.97
C HIS A 28 19.16 -2.49 17.63
N GLU A 29 20.34 -3.09 17.81
CA GLU A 29 21.53 -2.45 18.37
C GLU A 29 21.96 -1.23 17.53
N ASP A 30 21.92 -1.33 16.21
CA ASP A 30 22.38 -0.28 15.29
C ASP A 30 21.39 0.88 15.25
N ALA A 31 20.09 0.58 15.16
CA ALA A 31 19.03 1.61 15.24
C ALA A 31 19.09 2.36 16.58
N LEU A 32 19.26 1.63 17.68
CA LEU A 32 19.38 2.21 19.01
C LEU A 32 20.62 3.13 19.11
N ALA A 33 21.79 2.69 18.65
CA ALA A 33 23.02 3.46 18.71
C ALA A 33 22.94 4.76 17.90
N GLU A 34 22.37 4.73 16.69
CA GLU A 34 22.24 5.89 15.81
C GLU A 34 21.25 6.93 16.36
N ILE A 35 20.13 6.45 16.90
CA ILE A 35 19.14 7.30 17.57
C ILE A 35 19.77 8.02 18.78
N LEU A 36 20.50 7.28 19.62
CA LEU A 36 21.17 7.83 20.79
C LEU A 36 22.24 8.86 20.40
N THR A 37 22.99 8.60 19.32
CA THR A 37 24.06 9.48 18.84
C THR A 37 23.51 10.78 18.23
N THR A 38 22.47 10.66 17.41
CA THR A 38 21.91 11.80 16.66
C THR A 38 21.07 12.72 17.54
N LEU A 39 20.25 12.14 18.41
CA LEU A 39 19.27 12.88 19.22
C LEU A 39 19.74 13.11 20.66
N ARG A 40 20.94 12.61 21.00
CA ARG A 40 21.55 12.71 22.34
C ARG A 40 20.61 12.27 23.47
N LEU A 41 19.85 11.22 23.21
CA LEU A 41 18.92 10.65 24.17
C LEU A 41 19.64 9.67 25.10
N GLY A 42 19.06 9.42 26.27
CA GLY A 42 19.50 8.37 27.18
C GLY A 42 18.54 7.18 27.18
N VAL A 43 19.08 5.97 27.36
CA VAL A 43 18.27 4.76 27.54
C VAL A 43 17.68 4.76 28.95
N VAL A 44 16.35 4.74 29.05
CA VAL A 44 15.59 4.68 30.31
C VAL A 44 15.31 3.22 30.70
N LEU A 45 14.98 2.40 29.72
CA LEU A 45 14.69 0.99 29.90
C LEU A 45 15.02 0.25 28.61
N ASP A 46 15.69 -0.88 28.69
CA ASP A 46 15.86 -1.79 27.56
C ASP A 46 15.48 -3.20 27.98
N LYS A 47 14.47 -3.76 27.33
CA LYS A 47 13.90 -5.08 27.64
C LYS A 47 13.99 -5.97 26.42
N ARG A 48 14.74 -7.06 26.54
CA ARG A 48 14.94 -8.04 25.47
C ARG A 48 14.29 -9.37 25.82
N THR A 49 13.61 -9.97 24.85
CA THR A 49 13.14 -11.36 24.85
C THR A 49 13.77 -12.13 23.69
N SER A 50 13.45 -13.42 23.55
CA SER A 50 13.90 -14.22 22.41
C SER A 50 13.28 -13.79 21.07
N LYS A 51 12.17 -13.04 21.10
CA LYS A 51 11.40 -12.64 19.91
C LYS A 51 11.14 -11.15 19.82
N SER A 52 11.60 -10.34 20.77
CA SER A 52 11.34 -8.91 20.76
C SER A 52 12.35 -8.13 21.58
N ARG A 53 12.49 -6.85 21.30
CA ARG A 53 13.21 -5.92 22.17
C ARG A 53 12.52 -4.57 22.16
N THR A 54 12.43 -3.98 23.34
CA THR A 54 11.79 -2.70 23.58
C THR A 54 12.78 -1.81 24.29
N SER A 55 13.18 -0.70 23.65
CA SER A 55 14.02 0.31 24.26
C SER A 55 13.26 1.63 24.43
N TRP A 56 13.16 2.11 25.66
CA TRP A 56 12.60 3.40 26.01
C TRP A 56 13.74 4.41 26.14
N LEU A 57 13.61 5.52 25.43
CA LEU A 57 14.63 6.54 25.28
C LEU A 57 14.06 7.87 25.71
N ALA A 58 14.81 8.65 26.49
CA ALA A 58 14.38 9.98 26.89
C ALA A 58 15.54 10.96 26.82
N GLY A 59 15.24 12.20 26.45
CA GLY A 59 16.22 13.28 26.42
C GLY A 59 15.56 14.64 26.26
N VAL A 60 16.38 15.66 26.08
CA VAL A 60 15.94 17.05 25.98
C VAL A 60 16.52 17.67 24.71
N ILE A 61 15.66 18.19 23.85
CA ILE A 61 16.04 18.98 22.67
C ILE A 61 15.32 20.33 22.79
N ASP A 62 16.05 21.42 22.56
CA ASP A 62 15.55 22.80 22.67
C ASP A 62 14.82 23.11 23.99
N GLY A 63 15.28 22.50 25.09
CA GLY A 63 14.71 22.68 26.42
C GLY A 63 13.40 21.92 26.64
N GLN A 64 12.89 21.20 25.65
CA GLN A 64 11.69 20.38 25.74
C GLN A 64 12.03 18.89 25.84
N LEU A 65 11.19 18.17 26.56
CA LEU A 65 11.39 16.77 26.86
C LEU A 65 10.86 15.91 25.71
N ILE A 66 11.67 14.96 25.26
CA ILE A 66 11.30 14.00 24.22
C ILE A 66 11.41 12.60 24.80
N LEU A 67 10.37 11.81 24.56
CA LEU A 67 10.35 10.40 24.88
C LEU A 67 10.23 9.62 23.58
N MET A 68 10.91 8.49 23.48
CA MET A 68 10.76 7.59 22.36
C MET A 68 10.73 6.14 22.82
N VAL A 69 10.01 5.31 22.08
CA VAL A 69 10.02 3.86 22.24
C VAL A 69 10.39 3.27 20.89
N LEU A 70 11.49 2.52 20.90
CA LEU A 70 11.89 1.66 19.79
C LEU A 70 11.52 0.23 20.15
N ASP A 71 10.53 -0.32 19.46
CA ASP A 71 10.13 -1.72 19.59
C ASP A 71 10.60 -2.49 18.37
N THR A 72 11.18 -3.67 18.56
CA THR A 72 11.42 -4.66 17.51
C THR A 72 10.78 -5.98 17.89
N THR A 73 10.16 -6.67 16.92
CA THR A 73 9.62 -8.02 17.09
C THR A 73 10.02 -8.92 15.93
N LYS A 74 10.38 -10.16 16.22
CA LYS A 74 10.69 -11.21 15.24
C LYS A 74 9.52 -12.18 15.20
N SER A 75 8.75 -12.17 14.12
CA SER A 75 7.62 -13.07 13.92
C SER A 75 7.72 -13.75 12.56
N GLU A 76 7.70 -15.08 12.53
CA GLU A 76 7.60 -15.87 11.28
C GLU A 76 8.69 -15.55 10.23
N GLY A 77 9.90 -15.18 10.66
CA GLY A 77 11.00 -14.81 9.76
C GLY A 77 10.95 -13.37 9.27
N VAL A 78 10.00 -12.56 9.74
CA VAL A 78 9.91 -11.12 9.49
C VAL A 78 10.30 -10.37 10.75
N ASP A 79 11.26 -9.47 10.62
CA ASP A 79 11.63 -8.51 11.64
C ASP A 79 10.74 -7.27 11.46
N PHE A 80 10.05 -6.88 12.53
CA PHE A 80 9.19 -5.70 12.60
C PHE A 80 9.82 -4.72 13.57
N ALA A 81 9.72 -3.41 13.28
CA ALA A 81 10.01 -2.40 14.28
C ALA A 81 9.02 -1.23 14.24
N SER A 82 8.77 -0.65 15.41
CA SER A 82 8.08 0.63 15.53
C SER A 82 8.93 1.64 16.29
N LEU A 83 8.79 2.90 15.90
CA LEU A 83 9.35 4.05 16.59
C LEU A 83 8.21 5.00 16.95
N ASP A 84 7.91 5.04 18.23
CA ASP A 84 6.95 5.94 18.82
C ASP A 84 7.67 7.12 19.46
N ILE A 85 7.17 8.33 19.26
CA ILE A 85 7.74 9.56 19.79
C ILE A 85 6.67 10.33 20.55
N TRP A 86 7.00 10.83 21.73
CA TRP A 86 6.19 11.79 22.47
C TRP A 86 6.96 13.09 22.63
N THR A 87 6.42 14.18 22.11
CA THR A 87 7.06 15.50 22.11
C THR A 87 6.02 16.61 21.94
N ASP A 88 6.28 17.78 22.51
CA ASP A 88 5.53 19.03 22.29
C ASP A 88 6.19 19.93 21.21
N ILE A 89 7.31 19.47 20.62
CA ILE A 89 8.04 20.24 19.60
C ILE A 89 7.41 19.98 18.23
N ASP A 90 6.62 20.96 17.76
CA ASP A 90 6.10 20.97 16.40
C ASP A 90 7.24 20.95 15.37
N GLY A 91 7.14 20.08 14.37
CA GLY A 91 8.12 19.97 13.28
C GLY A 91 9.41 19.20 13.60
N LEU A 92 9.55 18.63 14.80
CA LEU A 92 10.71 17.78 15.16
C LEU A 92 10.64 16.37 14.53
N VAL A 93 9.45 15.91 14.17
CA VAL A 93 9.22 14.59 13.59
C VAL A 93 9.96 14.41 12.26
N ASP A 94 9.96 15.42 11.39
CA ASP A 94 10.59 15.34 10.07
C ASP A 94 12.12 15.26 10.14
N PRO A 95 12.83 16.09 10.93
CA PRO A 95 14.26 15.93 11.16
C PRO A 95 14.65 14.58 11.77
N ILE A 96 13.84 14.04 12.70
CA ILE A 96 14.08 12.71 13.29
C ILE A 96 13.88 11.61 12.24
N LEU A 97 12.85 11.70 11.41
CA LEU A 97 12.64 10.80 10.27
C LEU A 97 13.80 10.87 9.29
N THR A 98 14.27 12.07 8.95
CA THR A 98 15.42 12.27 8.08
C THR A 98 16.67 11.68 8.69
N ALA A 99 16.94 11.90 9.97
CA ALA A 99 18.07 11.32 10.69
C ALA A 99 18.05 9.79 10.66
N VAL A 100 16.91 9.17 11.00
CA VAL A 100 16.73 7.71 10.98
C VAL A 100 16.91 7.17 9.56
N ARG A 101 16.30 7.80 8.55
CA ARG A 101 16.44 7.42 7.14
C ARG A 101 17.87 7.60 6.59
N SER A 102 18.60 8.60 7.09
CA SER A 102 19.98 8.92 6.69
C SER A 102 21.05 8.12 7.45
N SER A 103 20.67 7.38 8.48
CA SER A 103 21.56 6.51 9.24
C SER A 103 21.94 5.25 8.43
N ARG A 104 22.82 4.39 8.97
CA ARG A 104 23.23 3.10 8.36
C ARG A 104 22.09 2.15 7.98
N LEU A 105 20.84 2.48 8.31
CA LEU A 105 19.61 1.90 7.75
C LEU A 105 19.55 1.87 6.21
N GLY A 106 20.34 2.69 5.51
CA GLY A 106 20.47 2.65 4.05
C GLY A 106 21.51 1.66 3.51
N ASN A 107 22.41 1.15 4.36
CA ASN A 107 23.56 0.33 3.95
C ASN A 107 23.57 -1.03 4.67
N VAL A 108 22.87 -2.03 4.14
CA VAL A 108 22.89 -3.38 4.71
C VAL A 108 23.95 -4.20 3.99
N ARG A 109 24.69 -5.02 4.75
CA ARG A 109 25.64 -5.99 4.22
C ARG A 109 25.33 -7.36 4.80
N GLU A 110 25.09 -8.34 3.93
CA GLU A 110 24.81 -9.71 4.30
C GLU A 110 25.85 -10.63 3.65
N SER A 111 26.47 -11.51 4.46
CA SER A 111 27.45 -12.49 3.98
C SER A 111 26.79 -13.85 3.79
N CYS A 112 26.68 -14.31 2.55
CA CYS A 112 26.16 -15.63 2.18
C CYS A 112 27.30 -16.52 1.68
N GLY A 113 28.04 -17.14 2.62
CA GLY A 113 29.24 -17.92 2.29
C GLY A 113 30.41 -17.02 1.89
N ASN A 114 31.00 -17.22 0.69
CA ASN A 114 32.06 -16.34 0.15
C ASN A 114 31.51 -15.25 -0.79
N LEU A 115 30.20 -14.98 -0.72
CA LEU A 115 29.52 -13.89 -1.40
C LEU A 115 29.10 -12.84 -0.37
N ASP A 116 29.42 -11.59 -0.65
CA ASP A 116 29.02 -10.43 0.13
C ASP A 116 28.01 -9.64 -0.68
N ILE A 117 26.78 -9.56 -0.18
CA ILE A 117 25.72 -8.72 -0.72
C ILE A 117 25.74 -7.42 0.09
N SER A 118 25.66 -6.29 -0.59
CA SER A 118 25.43 -4.99 0.04
C SER A 118 24.41 -4.21 -0.77
N TRP A 119 23.69 -3.30 -0.14
CA TRP A 119 22.92 -2.30 -0.87
C TRP A 119 23.05 -0.95 -0.20
N THR A 120 22.95 0.12 -0.97
CA THR A 120 23.13 1.50 -0.52
C THR A 120 22.13 2.41 -1.21
N ILE A 121 21.58 3.41 -0.52
CA ILE A 121 20.83 4.48 -1.17
C ILE A 121 21.80 5.61 -1.52
N ASP A 122 22.02 5.82 -2.81
CA ASP A 122 22.81 6.92 -3.34
C ASP A 122 21.92 8.14 -3.60
N ASN A 123 22.24 9.24 -2.91
CA ASN A 123 21.59 10.54 -3.02
C ASN A 123 22.55 11.61 -3.57
N THR A 124 23.64 11.21 -4.23
CA THR A 124 24.67 12.15 -4.72
C THR A 124 24.19 13.04 -5.86
N ASP A 125 23.16 12.62 -6.60
CA ASP A 125 22.44 13.46 -7.54
C ASP A 125 21.31 14.18 -6.80
N SER A 126 21.32 15.51 -6.76
CA SER A 126 20.36 16.30 -5.97
C SER A 126 18.90 16.13 -6.39
N TYR A 127 18.67 15.48 -7.53
CA TYR A 127 17.35 15.25 -8.11
C TYR A 127 16.90 13.79 -8.07
N HIS A 128 17.81 12.84 -7.79
CA HIS A 128 17.50 11.42 -7.89
C HIS A 128 18.11 10.57 -6.75
N SER A 129 17.25 9.82 -6.05
CA SER A 129 17.58 8.79 -5.07
C SER A 129 17.66 7.43 -5.76
N ARG A 130 18.79 6.75 -5.65
CA ARG A 130 19.02 5.44 -6.28
C ARG A 130 19.29 4.37 -5.23
N LEU A 131 18.54 3.27 -5.26
CA LEU A 131 18.92 2.05 -4.55
C LEU A 131 19.95 1.28 -5.38
N ILE A 132 21.19 1.23 -4.89
CA ILE A 132 22.26 0.45 -5.48
C ILE A 132 22.36 -0.88 -4.73
N VAL A 133 22.21 -2.00 -5.42
CA VAL A 133 22.42 -3.35 -4.88
C VAL A 133 23.69 -3.91 -5.49
N THR A 134 24.60 -4.35 -4.65
CA THR A 134 25.94 -4.83 -4.97
C THR A 134 26.12 -6.27 -4.49
N LEU A 135 26.57 -7.15 -5.38
CA LEU A 135 27.06 -8.49 -5.03
C LEU A 135 28.57 -8.54 -5.28
N SER A 136 29.32 -9.01 -4.31
CA SER A 136 30.77 -9.19 -4.41
C SER A 136 31.21 -10.59 -3.97
N ALA A 137 32.34 -11.06 -4.47
CA ALA A 137 32.90 -12.37 -4.14
C ALA A 137 34.37 -12.24 -3.78
N SER A 138 34.75 -12.68 -2.57
CA SER A 138 36.15 -12.67 -2.12
C SER A 138 36.95 -13.86 -2.67
N ASP A 139 36.29 -14.97 -3.01
CA ASP A 139 36.92 -16.21 -3.47
C ASP A 139 36.86 -16.37 -5.00
N LYS A 140 38.03 -16.46 -5.66
CA LYS A 140 38.17 -16.68 -7.11
C LYS A 140 37.58 -18.02 -7.59
N ALA A 141 37.51 -19.04 -6.73
CA ALA A 141 36.90 -20.32 -7.07
C ALA A 141 35.38 -20.21 -7.18
N ILE A 142 34.74 -19.39 -6.33
CA ILE A 142 33.31 -19.07 -6.43
C ILE A 142 33.02 -18.29 -7.71
N LYS A 143 33.83 -17.28 -8.05
CA LYS A 143 33.68 -16.51 -9.30
C LYS A 143 33.63 -17.38 -10.55
N LYS A 144 34.45 -18.44 -10.60
CA LYS A 144 34.48 -19.40 -11.73
C LYS A 144 33.31 -20.40 -11.73
N ARG A 145 32.65 -20.59 -10.59
CA ARG A 145 31.53 -21.54 -10.41
C ARG A 145 30.16 -20.88 -10.53
N VAL A 146 30.04 -19.59 -10.18
CA VAL A 146 28.81 -18.82 -10.34
C VAL A 146 28.64 -18.50 -11.83
N GLY A 147 27.79 -19.30 -12.49
CA GLY A 147 27.52 -19.17 -13.93
C GLY A 147 26.49 -18.08 -14.28
N GLU A 148 25.59 -17.75 -13.34
CA GLU A 148 24.55 -16.72 -13.50
C GLU A 148 24.20 -16.14 -12.12
N ILE A 149 24.05 -14.82 -12.05
CA ILE A 149 23.54 -14.04 -10.91
C ILE A 149 22.19 -13.49 -11.35
N VAL A 150 21.18 -13.70 -10.51
CA VAL A 150 19.81 -13.27 -10.79
C VAL A 150 19.38 -12.24 -9.75
N PHE A 151 19.09 -11.02 -10.20
CA PHE A 151 18.49 -9.97 -9.38
C PHE A 151 17.01 -9.92 -9.70
N THR A 152 16.16 -10.06 -8.69
CA THR A 152 14.72 -9.86 -8.82
C THR A 152 14.30 -8.67 -7.99
N ILE A 153 13.71 -7.68 -8.65
CA ILE A 153 13.10 -6.50 -8.04
C ILE A 153 11.61 -6.79 -8.00
N ASP A 154 10.99 -6.75 -6.83
CA ASP A 154 9.54 -6.86 -6.66
C ASP A 154 9.02 -5.67 -5.86
N TYR A 155 8.27 -4.80 -6.53
CA TYR A 155 7.60 -3.67 -5.92
C TYR A 155 6.18 -4.05 -5.52
N GLN A 156 6.00 -4.41 -4.23
CA GLN A 156 4.71 -4.67 -3.59
C GLN A 156 3.86 -5.75 -4.32
N GLY A 157 4.49 -6.67 -5.05
CA GLY A 157 3.78 -7.66 -5.87
C GLY A 157 3.10 -7.09 -7.12
N THR A 158 3.39 -5.83 -7.48
CA THR A 158 2.78 -5.09 -8.59
C THR A 158 3.68 -5.12 -9.83
N ILE A 159 4.94 -4.72 -9.67
CA ILE A 159 5.97 -4.88 -10.70
C ILE A 159 7.00 -5.84 -10.18
N SER A 160 7.22 -6.93 -10.92
CA SER A 160 8.41 -7.76 -10.74
C SER A 160 9.25 -7.69 -12.00
N GLU A 161 10.55 -7.42 -11.83
CA GLU A 161 11.52 -7.62 -12.89
C GLU A 161 12.72 -8.43 -12.48
N THR A 162 13.18 -9.26 -13.41
CA THR A 162 14.30 -10.17 -13.19
C THR A 162 15.41 -9.88 -14.18
N LEU A 163 16.58 -9.56 -13.64
CA LEU A 163 17.80 -9.29 -14.37
C LEU A 163 18.79 -10.41 -14.14
N LYS A 164 19.43 -10.84 -15.22
CA LYS A 164 20.40 -11.93 -15.22
C LYS A 164 21.74 -11.38 -15.66
N THR A 165 22.77 -11.66 -14.90
CA THR A 165 24.15 -11.25 -15.21
C THR A 165 25.16 -12.27 -14.70
N VAL A 166 26.45 -12.00 -14.86
CA VAL A 166 27.56 -12.82 -14.38
C VAL A 166 28.62 -11.92 -13.74
N PHE A 167 29.52 -12.47 -12.92
CA PHE A 167 30.69 -11.71 -12.49
C PHE A 167 31.55 -11.35 -13.71
N PRO A 168 31.93 -10.07 -13.90
CA PRO A 168 32.85 -9.69 -14.96
C PRO A 168 34.19 -10.39 -14.78
N ALA A 169 34.87 -10.74 -15.87
CA ALA A 169 36.11 -11.51 -15.82
C ALA A 169 37.26 -10.83 -15.04
N LYS A 170 37.16 -9.51 -14.79
CA LYS A 170 38.16 -8.69 -14.09
C LYS A 170 37.68 -8.13 -12.76
N ASP A 171 36.37 -8.12 -12.48
CA ASP A 171 35.81 -7.42 -11.33
C ASP A 171 35.37 -8.41 -10.25
N GLU A 172 35.53 -8.00 -9.00
CA GLU A 172 35.12 -8.78 -7.83
C GLU A 172 33.67 -8.49 -7.42
N GLN A 173 32.99 -7.66 -8.19
CA GLN A 173 31.74 -6.99 -7.85
C GLN A 173 30.84 -6.84 -9.08
N VAL A 174 29.55 -6.96 -8.85
CA VAL A 174 28.47 -6.59 -9.76
C VAL A 174 27.52 -5.69 -8.97
N SER A 175 27.05 -4.59 -9.55
CA SER A 175 25.98 -3.83 -8.91
C SER A 175 24.93 -3.36 -9.91
N PHE A 176 23.70 -3.22 -9.43
CA PHE A 176 22.60 -2.59 -10.13
C PHE A 176 22.06 -1.41 -9.34
N ALA A 177 21.63 -0.37 -10.04
CA ALA A 177 20.96 0.78 -9.47
C ALA A 177 19.48 0.79 -9.92
N ILE A 178 18.60 1.18 -9.00
CA ILE A 178 17.16 1.36 -9.21
C ILE A 178 16.84 2.80 -8.81
N GLU A 179 16.33 3.61 -9.73
CA GLU A 179 15.85 4.95 -9.40
C GLU A 179 14.52 4.85 -8.63
N LEU A 180 14.41 5.56 -7.50
CA LEU A 180 13.26 5.47 -6.59
C LEU A 180 12.32 6.68 -6.67
N ASP A 181 12.70 7.75 -7.38
CA ASP A 181 11.97 9.03 -7.32
C ASP A 181 10.72 9.10 -8.21
N ASP A 182 10.63 8.22 -9.21
CA ASP A 182 9.48 8.13 -10.11
C ASP A 182 8.34 7.24 -9.58
N ILE A 183 8.37 6.89 -8.28
CA ILE A 183 7.22 6.32 -7.57
C ILE A 183 6.22 7.47 -7.34
N LYS A 184 5.42 7.82 -8.36
CA LYS A 184 4.48 8.94 -8.27
C LYS A 184 3.36 8.60 -7.29
N SER A 185 3.35 9.26 -6.13
CA SER A 185 2.24 9.22 -5.17
C SER A 185 1.10 10.19 -5.53
N ASP A 186 1.24 10.93 -6.64
CA ASP A 186 0.30 11.97 -7.05
C ASP A 186 -0.50 11.57 -8.29
N TRP A 187 -1.75 11.18 -8.05
CA TRP A 187 -2.73 10.88 -9.08
C TRP A 187 -3.16 12.16 -9.82
N SER A 188 -2.87 12.21 -11.12
CA SER A 188 -3.11 13.36 -12.01
C SER A 188 -4.49 13.35 -12.68
N GLY A 189 -5.17 12.19 -12.71
CA GLY A 189 -6.46 12.00 -13.39
C GLY A 189 -6.41 11.09 -14.62
N ASP A 190 -5.23 10.70 -15.11
CA ASP A 190 -5.07 9.84 -16.28
C ASP A 190 -4.61 8.43 -15.91
N LEU A 191 -5.43 7.43 -16.26
CA LEU A 191 -5.21 6.02 -15.95
C LEU A 191 -4.01 5.41 -16.68
N ASP A 192 -3.65 5.96 -17.84
CA ASP A 192 -2.60 5.43 -18.70
C ASP A 192 -1.25 6.13 -18.44
N GLU A 193 -1.23 7.12 -17.54
CA GLU A 193 0.03 7.68 -17.03
C GLU A 193 0.79 6.68 -16.15
N PRO A 194 2.14 6.76 -16.12
CA PRO A 194 2.95 5.94 -15.24
C PRO A 194 2.60 6.19 -13.76
N TYR A 195 2.16 5.14 -13.08
CA TYR A 195 2.09 5.06 -11.62
C TYR A 195 3.48 4.86 -11.03
N LEU A 196 4.22 3.92 -11.63
CA LEU A 196 5.56 3.54 -11.21
C LEU A 196 6.43 3.38 -12.43
N THR A 197 7.55 4.12 -12.46
CA THR A 197 8.64 3.88 -13.40
C THR A 197 9.82 3.33 -12.62
N LEU A 198 10.33 2.17 -13.04
CA LEU A 198 11.58 1.61 -12.56
C LEU A 198 12.62 1.76 -13.67
N ASP A 199 13.63 2.58 -13.41
CA ASP A 199 14.81 2.69 -14.27
C ASP A 199 15.93 1.84 -13.65
N ILE A 200 16.32 0.78 -14.37
CA ILE A 200 17.28 -0.21 -13.87
C ILE A 200 18.55 -0.23 -14.73
N GLY A 201 19.71 -0.10 -14.09
CA GLY A 201 21.01 -0.03 -14.77
C GLY A 201 22.15 -0.61 -13.93
N ASP A 202 23.35 -0.71 -14.51
CA ASP A 202 24.58 -1.09 -13.78
C ASP A 202 25.18 0.16 -13.08
N SER A 203 25.85 -0.05 -11.94
CA SER A 203 26.41 1.05 -11.10
C SER A 203 27.45 1.96 -11.76
N GLU A 204 28.10 1.55 -12.86
CA GLU A 204 29.10 2.33 -13.57
C GLU A 204 28.51 3.29 -14.63
N TRP A 205 27.19 3.26 -14.88
CA TRP A 205 26.56 4.01 -15.98
C TRP A 205 26.25 5.47 -15.59
N LYS A 206 26.91 6.42 -16.26
CA LYS A 206 26.78 7.88 -16.00
C LYS A 206 25.77 8.63 -16.88
N SER A 207 24.89 7.96 -17.64
CA SER A 207 23.92 8.66 -18.50
C SER A 207 22.52 8.06 -18.42
N SER A 208 21.52 8.91 -18.18
CA SER A 208 20.08 8.60 -18.12
C SER A 208 19.49 7.97 -19.39
N GLU A 209 20.18 8.06 -20.54
CA GLU A 209 19.71 7.51 -21.82
C GLU A 209 19.89 5.99 -21.97
N ARG A 210 20.40 5.27 -20.95
CA ARG A 210 20.73 3.83 -21.06
C ARG A 210 20.01 2.92 -20.08
N PHE A 211 19.09 3.40 -19.24
CA PHE A 211 18.37 2.55 -18.30
C PHE A 211 17.42 1.57 -19.00
N TYR A 212 17.34 0.34 -18.49
CA TYR A 212 16.20 -0.53 -18.79
C TYR A 212 15.00 0.02 -18.02
N ARG A 213 14.09 0.64 -18.77
CA ARG A 213 12.90 1.26 -18.21
C ARG A 213 11.73 0.29 -18.18
N LYS A 214 11.17 0.05 -17.00
CA LYS A 214 9.90 -0.65 -16.82
C LYS A 214 8.86 0.30 -16.25
N GLN A 215 7.72 0.41 -16.93
CA GLN A 215 6.62 1.27 -16.51
C GLN A 215 5.38 0.45 -16.21
N LEU A 216 4.67 0.86 -15.17
CA LEU A 216 3.34 0.39 -14.82
C LEU A 216 2.41 1.60 -14.73
N THR A 217 1.28 1.53 -15.42
CA THR A 217 0.28 2.59 -15.40
C THR A 217 -0.63 2.48 -14.18
N TRP A 218 -1.32 3.55 -13.82
CA TRP A 218 -2.32 3.55 -12.75
C TRP A 218 -3.40 2.49 -12.98
N ARG A 219 -3.84 2.31 -14.23
CA ARG A 219 -4.78 1.25 -14.62
C ARG A 219 -4.27 -0.14 -14.26
N THR A 220 -3.08 -0.50 -14.75
CA THR A 220 -2.54 -1.84 -14.56
C THR A 220 -2.22 -2.10 -13.09
N ALA A 221 -1.71 -1.09 -12.37
CA ALA A 221 -1.45 -1.16 -10.94
C ALA A 221 -2.72 -1.43 -10.13
N LEU A 222 -3.79 -0.66 -10.37
CA LEU A 222 -5.07 -0.86 -9.67
C LEU A 222 -5.67 -2.25 -9.98
N ILE A 223 -5.59 -2.72 -11.23
CA ILE A 223 -6.04 -4.07 -11.61
C ILE A 223 -5.25 -5.12 -10.83
N GLN A 224 -3.92 -5.07 -10.85
CA GLN A 224 -3.07 -6.05 -10.18
C GLN A 224 -3.29 -6.07 -8.67
N GLN A 225 -3.38 -4.91 -8.02
CA GLN A 225 -3.63 -4.81 -6.59
C GLN A 225 -5.02 -5.33 -6.22
N THR A 226 -6.03 -5.02 -7.03
CA THR A 226 -7.38 -5.56 -6.84
C THR A 226 -7.42 -7.07 -7.05
N GLU A 227 -6.81 -7.60 -8.12
CA GLU A 227 -6.72 -9.04 -8.37
C GLU A 227 -5.99 -9.77 -7.23
N SER A 228 -4.84 -9.27 -6.80
CA SER A 228 -4.04 -9.85 -5.70
C SER A 228 -4.88 -10.00 -4.43
N LYS A 229 -5.71 -9.01 -4.11
CA LYS A 229 -6.63 -9.03 -2.97
C LYS A 229 -7.77 -10.03 -3.15
N LEU A 230 -8.39 -10.04 -4.33
CA LEU A 230 -9.51 -10.91 -4.68
C LEU A 230 -9.12 -12.39 -4.78
N VAL A 231 -7.92 -12.70 -5.25
CA VAL A 231 -7.36 -14.07 -5.29
C VAL A 231 -7.22 -14.64 -3.87
N LYS A 232 -6.90 -13.79 -2.88
CA LYS A 232 -6.88 -14.16 -1.46
C LYS A 232 -8.28 -14.29 -0.84
N GLY A 233 -9.35 -14.10 -1.63
CA GLY A 233 -10.74 -14.15 -1.18
C GLY A 233 -11.18 -12.91 -0.39
N THR A 234 -10.41 -11.81 -0.47
CA THR A 234 -10.66 -10.57 0.28
C THR A 234 -11.04 -9.42 -0.66
N ARG A 235 -11.73 -8.41 -0.13
CA ARG A 235 -12.12 -7.18 -0.84
C ARG A 235 -11.67 -5.97 -0.05
N PHE A 236 -11.63 -4.81 -0.70
CA PHE A 236 -11.37 -3.55 -0.01
C PHE A 236 -12.52 -3.21 0.95
N THR A 237 -12.21 -2.58 2.06
CA THR A 237 -13.20 -2.15 3.06
C THR A 237 -13.72 -0.76 2.73
N ASP A 238 -12.83 0.14 2.33
CA ASP A 238 -13.11 1.52 1.93
C ASP A 238 -11.98 2.07 1.03
N PHE A 239 -12.10 3.34 0.65
CA PHE A 239 -11.10 4.02 -0.18
C PHE A 239 -9.81 4.36 0.57
N ASP A 240 -9.78 4.32 1.90
CA ASP A 240 -8.55 4.52 2.67
C ASP A 240 -7.59 3.35 2.40
N GLU A 241 -8.13 2.13 2.33
CA GLU A 241 -7.34 0.93 2.00
C GLU A 241 -6.78 0.96 0.57
N ILE A 242 -7.51 1.52 -0.40
CA ILE A 242 -6.94 1.78 -1.74
C ILE A 242 -5.84 2.83 -1.66
N SER A 243 -6.05 3.90 -0.87
CA SER A 243 -5.04 4.94 -0.68
C SER A 243 -3.74 4.38 -0.12
N GLU A 244 -3.83 3.48 0.86
CA GLU A 244 -2.68 2.80 1.46
C GLU A 244 -1.98 1.87 0.47
N VAL A 245 -2.74 0.99 -0.21
CA VAL A 245 -2.19 0.00 -1.14
C VAL A 245 -1.57 0.65 -2.38
N MET A 246 -2.15 1.75 -2.86
CA MET A 246 -1.67 2.49 -4.03
C MET A 246 -0.71 3.63 -3.65
N ASN A 247 -0.30 3.72 -2.38
CA ASN A 247 0.59 4.77 -1.86
C ASN A 247 0.16 6.20 -2.26
N LEU A 248 -1.14 6.47 -2.26
CA LEU A 248 -1.71 7.78 -2.60
C LEU A 248 -1.57 8.73 -1.42
N GLY A 249 -1.08 9.95 -1.67
CA GLY A 249 -0.93 10.98 -0.63
C GLY A 249 -2.21 11.21 0.16
N THR A 250 -2.12 11.15 1.49
CA THR A 250 -3.25 10.98 2.43
C THR A 250 -3.95 12.26 2.88
N TYR A 251 -3.67 13.42 2.27
CA TYR A 251 -4.26 14.70 2.68
C TYR A 251 -4.79 15.56 1.51
N PRO A 252 -6.07 15.98 1.51
CA PRO A 252 -7.16 15.56 2.41
C PRO A 252 -7.75 14.19 1.98
N ARG A 253 -8.04 13.35 3.00
CA ARG A 253 -8.65 12.00 3.01
C ARG A 253 -9.18 11.46 1.68
N ASN A 254 -8.68 10.29 1.25
CA ASN A 254 -9.16 9.35 0.22
C ASN A 254 -9.81 9.86 -1.08
N GLU A 255 -9.91 11.16 -1.33
CA GLU A 255 -10.51 11.75 -2.52
C GLU A 255 -9.72 11.36 -3.78
N LYS A 256 -8.39 11.23 -3.68
CA LYS A 256 -7.56 10.72 -4.78
C LYS A 256 -7.83 9.25 -5.08
N ALA A 257 -7.94 8.41 -4.05
CA ALA A 257 -8.25 6.98 -4.21
C ALA A 257 -9.65 6.78 -4.78
N LYS A 258 -10.61 7.58 -4.31
CA LYS A 258 -11.96 7.65 -4.83
C LYS A 258 -11.96 8.09 -6.29
N SER A 259 -11.29 9.21 -6.62
CA SER A 259 -11.15 9.70 -7.99
C SER A 259 -10.54 8.65 -8.93
N LEU A 260 -9.41 8.06 -8.55
CA LEU A 260 -8.74 6.98 -9.30
C LEU A 260 -9.70 5.82 -9.58
N PHE A 261 -10.38 5.32 -8.56
CA PHE A 261 -11.30 4.19 -8.70
C PHE A 261 -12.50 4.54 -9.59
N LEU A 262 -13.03 5.75 -9.48
CA LEU A 262 -14.16 6.21 -10.30
C LEU A 262 -13.77 6.35 -11.76
N THR A 263 -12.63 7.00 -12.04
CA THR A 263 -12.09 7.11 -13.39
C THR A 263 -11.88 5.70 -13.96
N PHE A 264 -11.30 4.79 -13.19
CA PHE A 264 -11.16 3.38 -13.57
C PHE A 264 -12.49 2.75 -13.97
N CYS A 265 -13.54 2.85 -13.14
CA CYS A 265 -14.85 2.29 -13.47
C CYS A 265 -15.48 2.93 -14.71
N LEU A 266 -15.40 4.26 -14.85
CA LEU A 266 -16.06 5.02 -15.91
C LEU A 266 -15.38 4.91 -17.29
N ASP A 267 -14.11 4.51 -17.29
CA ASP A 267 -13.34 4.25 -18.50
C ASP A 267 -13.79 2.96 -19.22
N HIS A 268 -14.42 2.03 -18.48
CA HIS A 268 -14.98 0.82 -19.07
C HIS A 268 -16.21 1.15 -19.92
N GLN A 269 -16.13 0.85 -21.22
CA GLN A 269 -17.24 1.06 -22.13
C GLN A 269 -18.32 0.01 -21.91
N VAL A 270 -19.56 0.45 -21.69
CA VAL A 270 -20.73 -0.42 -21.55
C VAL A 270 -21.49 -0.40 -22.88
N GLU A 271 -21.13 -1.29 -23.79
CA GLU A 271 -21.82 -1.47 -25.07
C GLU A 271 -22.95 -2.50 -24.96
N GLY A 272 -23.91 -2.52 -25.91
CA GLY A 272 -24.88 -3.62 -25.99
C GLY A 272 -26.17 -3.49 -25.17
N CYS A 273 -26.40 -2.36 -24.50
CA CYS A 273 -27.68 -2.06 -23.87
C CYS A 273 -28.75 -1.65 -24.93
N LYS A 274 -29.99 -2.17 -24.83
CA LYS A 274 -31.07 -2.14 -25.86
C LYS A 274 -31.41 -0.75 -26.47
N SER A 275 -30.98 0.36 -25.88
CA SER A 275 -31.13 1.71 -26.43
C SER A 275 -30.06 2.66 -25.88
N GLN A 276 -29.78 3.77 -26.58
CA GLN A 276 -28.80 4.78 -26.12
C GLN A 276 -29.12 5.28 -24.71
N ARG A 277 -30.39 5.56 -24.40
CA ARG A 277 -30.83 6.00 -23.06
C ARG A 277 -30.53 4.96 -21.98
N VAL A 278 -30.67 3.68 -22.31
CA VAL A 278 -30.37 2.58 -21.38
C VAL A 278 -28.86 2.39 -21.25
N SER A 279 -28.12 2.50 -22.34
CA SER A 279 -26.65 2.48 -22.32
C SER A 279 -26.09 3.60 -21.45
N ASP A 280 -26.56 4.85 -21.63
CA ASP A 280 -26.14 6.00 -20.81
C ASP A 280 -26.45 5.81 -19.32
N TYR A 281 -27.57 5.16 -19.01
CA TYR A 281 -27.95 4.83 -17.64
C TYR A 281 -27.03 3.76 -17.05
N CYS A 282 -26.78 2.68 -17.81
CA CYS A 282 -25.92 1.59 -17.38
C CYS A 282 -24.47 2.00 -17.24
N ARG A 283 -23.97 2.85 -18.13
CA ARG A 283 -22.65 3.47 -17.99
C ARG A 283 -22.49 4.19 -16.64
N ARG A 284 -23.55 4.80 -16.09
CA ARG A 284 -23.49 5.42 -14.75
C ARG A 284 -23.56 4.38 -13.62
N CYS A 285 -24.27 3.27 -13.84
CA CYS A 285 -24.33 2.16 -12.90
C CYS A 285 -23.01 1.38 -12.79
N VAL A 286 -22.07 1.52 -13.74
CA VAL A 286 -20.77 0.81 -13.73
C VAL A 286 -20.00 1.03 -12.43
N VAL A 287 -20.09 2.23 -11.85
CA VAL A 287 -19.46 2.59 -10.58
C VAL A 287 -20.06 1.80 -9.43
N LEU A 288 -21.40 1.71 -9.35
CA LEU A 288 -22.07 0.94 -8.29
C LEU A 288 -21.77 -0.56 -8.39
N SER A 289 -21.70 -1.10 -9.62
CA SER A 289 -21.29 -2.49 -9.85
C SER A 289 -19.83 -2.70 -9.43
N GLY A 290 -18.92 -1.82 -9.84
CA GLY A 290 -17.51 -1.87 -9.45
C GLY A 290 -17.32 -1.85 -7.93
N LEU A 291 -18.09 -1.01 -7.22
CA LEU A 291 -18.08 -0.96 -5.76
C LEU A 291 -18.45 -2.30 -5.13
N VAL A 292 -19.55 -2.93 -5.57
CA VAL A 292 -19.99 -4.22 -5.03
C VAL A 292 -18.99 -5.34 -5.32
N ILE A 293 -18.32 -5.29 -6.48
CA ILE A 293 -17.30 -6.29 -6.87
C ILE A 293 -16.02 -6.12 -6.06
N CYS A 294 -15.54 -4.89 -5.91
CA CYS A 294 -14.20 -4.61 -5.37
C CYS A 294 -14.20 -4.37 -3.84
N PHE A 295 -15.34 -3.99 -3.25
CA PHE A 295 -15.44 -3.64 -1.85
C PHE A 295 -16.43 -4.50 -1.06
N ASN A 296 -16.23 -4.59 0.25
CA ASN A 296 -17.11 -5.22 1.22
C ASN A 296 -17.13 -4.40 2.53
N PRO A 297 -17.82 -3.25 2.56
CA PRO A 297 -17.79 -2.35 3.70
C PRO A 297 -18.49 -2.98 4.93
N PRO A 298 -18.05 -2.66 6.16
CA PRO A 298 -18.51 -3.31 7.37
C PRO A 298 -20.00 -3.08 7.70
N ARG A 299 -20.62 -2.06 7.09
CA ARG A 299 -22.04 -1.70 7.29
C ARG A 299 -22.98 -2.22 6.19
N GLY A 300 -22.51 -3.11 5.31
CA GLY A 300 -23.30 -3.65 4.20
C GLY A 300 -23.77 -2.56 3.24
N LEU A 301 -25.04 -2.60 2.81
CA LEU A 301 -25.64 -1.61 1.88
C LEU A 301 -25.44 -0.15 2.33
N SER A 302 -25.56 0.13 3.63
CA SER A 302 -25.34 1.49 4.17
C SER A 302 -23.88 1.93 4.03
N GLY A 303 -22.93 1.00 4.12
CA GLY A 303 -21.51 1.30 3.93
C GLY A 303 -21.19 1.70 2.50
N TYR A 304 -21.76 1.02 1.52
CA TYR A 304 -21.61 1.41 0.12
C TYR A 304 -22.18 2.81 -0.14
N LEU A 305 -23.33 3.14 0.46
CA LEU A 305 -23.89 4.48 0.36
C LEU A 305 -22.98 5.52 1.00
N GLU A 306 -22.43 5.26 2.20
CA GLU A 306 -21.48 6.16 2.86
C GLU A 306 -20.24 6.45 1.99
N MET A 307 -19.76 5.47 1.22
CA MET A 307 -18.62 5.66 0.31
C MET A 307 -18.90 6.60 -0.88
N VAL A 308 -20.17 6.70 -1.31
CA VAL A 308 -20.56 7.51 -2.48
C VAL A 308 -21.42 8.73 -2.15
N SER A 309 -21.85 8.87 -0.90
CA SER A 309 -22.69 9.97 -0.43
C SER A 309 -21.85 11.11 0.16
N GLY A 310 -22.41 12.31 0.19
CA GLY A 310 -21.81 13.50 0.81
C GLY A 310 -21.49 14.60 -0.20
N PRO A 311 -20.90 15.72 0.25
CA PRO A 311 -20.58 16.88 -0.60
C PRO A 311 -19.57 16.57 -1.71
N SER A 312 -18.81 15.49 -1.58
CA SER A 312 -17.88 14.98 -2.58
C SER A 312 -18.44 13.79 -3.36
N ALA A 313 -19.76 13.67 -3.48
CA ALA A 313 -20.37 12.66 -4.33
C ALA A 313 -19.85 12.80 -5.78
N PRO A 314 -19.49 11.70 -6.46
CA PRO A 314 -19.01 11.77 -7.84
C PRO A 314 -20.08 12.35 -8.76
N PHE A 315 -19.70 13.30 -9.61
CA PHE A 315 -20.61 13.97 -10.55
C PHE A 315 -21.40 12.97 -11.42
N GLU A 316 -20.76 11.88 -11.83
CA GLU A 316 -21.39 10.82 -12.62
C GLU A 316 -22.46 10.04 -11.84
N LEU A 317 -22.27 9.87 -10.53
CA LEU A 317 -23.27 9.28 -9.64
C LEU A 317 -24.40 10.26 -9.34
N GLU A 318 -24.13 11.56 -9.21
CA GLU A 318 -25.17 12.60 -9.13
C GLU A 318 -26.09 12.56 -10.36
N ARG A 319 -25.53 12.34 -11.55
CA ARG A 319 -26.31 12.17 -12.79
C ARG A 319 -27.11 10.85 -12.84
N LEU A 320 -26.78 9.86 -12.01
CA LEU A 320 -27.56 8.61 -11.90
C LEU A 320 -28.86 8.85 -11.14
N GLY A 321 -28.87 9.79 -10.18
CA GLY A 321 -30.06 10.15 -9.42
C GLY A 321 -29.76 10.51 -7.97
N THR A 322 -30.69 10.15 -7.09
CA THR A 322 -30.60 10.46 -5.65
C THR A 322 -30.04 9.26 -4.88
N GLU A 323 -29.68 9.46 -3.60
CA GLU A 323 -29.30 8.37 -2.69
C GLU A 323 -30.32 7.21 -2.71
N ARG A 324 -31.62 7.52 -2.83
CA ARG A 324 -32.68 6.51 -2.98
C ARG A 324 -32.47 5.66 -4.24
N THR A 325 -32.18 6.29 -5.37
CA THR A 325 -31.92 5.61 -6.64
C THR A 325 -30.67 4.73 -6.55
N TRP A 326 -29.60 5.22 -5.92
CA TRP A 326 -28.38 4.46 -5.72
C TRP A 326 -28.59 3.26 -4.81
N ARG A 327 -29.36 3.45 -3.72
CA ARG A 327 -29.74 2.38 -2.80
C ARG A 327 -30.55 1.30 -3.49
N ASP A 328 -31.51 1.67 -4.34
CA ASP A 328 -32.29 0.71 -5.11
C ASP A 328 -31.39 -0.12 -6.05
N HIS A 329 -30.38 0.50 -6.67
CA HIS A 329 -29.40 -0.20 -7.52
C HIS A 329 -28.49 -1.14 -6.76
N LEU A 330 -27.87 -0.65 -5.68
CA LEU A 330 -27.04 -1.47 -4.81
C LEU A 330 -27.86 -2.64 -4.27
N THR A 331 -29.09 -2.40 -3.83
CA THR A 331 -29.99 -3.46 -3.39
C THR A 331 -30.27 -4.46 -4.50
N GLY A 332 -30.48 -4.00 -5.73
CA GLY A 332 -30.72 -4.87 -6.89
C GLY A 332 -29.51 -5.75 -7.23
N LEU A 333 -28.32 -5.15 -7.29
CA LEU A 333 -27.04 -5.83 -7.48
C LEU A 333 -26.76 -6.86 -6.38
N VAL A 334 -27.19 -6.58 -5.15
CA VAL A 334 -26.86 -7.41 -3.99
C VAL A 334 -27.87 -8.52 -3.73
N THR A 335 -29.15 -8.23 -3.94
CA THR A 335 -30.27 -9.11 -3.54
C THR A 335 -30.75 -9.98 -4.69
N TYR A 336 -30.69 -9.46 -5.92
CA TYR A 336 -31.20 -10.16 -7.11
C TYR A 336 -30.08 -10.72 -7.99
N ALA A 337 -28.82 -10.38 -7.72
CA ALA A 337 -27.72 -11.03 -8.41
C ALA A 337 -27.50 -12.43 -7.85
N GLN A 338 -27.64 -13.43 -8.73
CA GLN A 338 -27.25 -14.82 -8.46
C GLN A 338 -25.75 -14.95 -8.09
N ASP A 339 -24.98 -13.92 -8.41
CA ASP A 339 -23.54 -13.87 -8.18
C ASP A 339 -23.17 -13.48 -6.74
N PHE A 340 -24.14 -13.12 -5.87
CA PHE A 340 -23.88 -12.71 -4.49
C PHE A 340 -24.82 -13.40 -3.49
N GLN A 341 -24.26 -13.82 -2.35
CA GLN A 341 -25.01 -14.39 -1.24
C GLN A 341 -24.82 -13.57 0.04
N PRO A 342 -25.93 -13.25 0.74
CA PRO A 342 -25.86 -12.59 2.03
C PRO A 342 -25.37 -13.55 3.11
N THR A 343 -24.32 -13.17 3.83
CA THR A 343 -23.79 -13.90 4.99
C THR A 343 -23.88 -13.04 6.24
N SER A 344 -24.55 -13.54 7.28
CA SER A 344 -24.66 -12.87 8.57
C SER A 344 -23.29 -12.80 9.25
N VAL A 345 -22.87 -11.61 9.67
CA VAL A 345 -21.60 -11.43 10.40
C VAL A 345 -21.84 -11.08 11.86
N GLU A 346 -21.14 -11.79 12.74
CA GLU A 346 -21.03 -11.41 14.14
C GLU A 346 -19.99 -10.31 14.30
N LEU A 347 -20.43 -9.12 14.71
CA LEU A 347 -19.53 -8.02 15.04
C LEU A 347 -18.68 -8.40 16.26
N ARG A 348 -17.40 -8.73 16.05
CA ARG A 348 -16.42 -8.88 17.13
C ARG A 348 -15.99 -7.49 17.63
N GLY A 349 -16.77 -6.91 18.54
CA GLY A 349 -16.43 -5.67 19.23
C GLY A 349 -17.46 -5.27 20.29
N LYS A 350 -17.02 -4.99 21.53
CA LYS A 350 -17.89 -4.44 22.59
C LYS A 350 -18.05 -2.93 22.43
N LYS A 351 -19.32 -2.48 22.42
CA LYS A 351 -19.91 -1.11 22.55
C LYS A 351 -20.49 -0.57 21.24
N LYS A 352 -21.67 0.07 21.18
CA LYS A 352 -22.67 0.56 22.15
C LYS A 352 -24.06 0.49 21.50
N SER A 353 -25.08 0.33 22.34
CA SER A 353 -26.52 0.34 22.06
C SER A 353 -26.99 1.31 20.95
N ARG A 354 -27.46 0.76 19.82
CA ARG A 354 -28.49 1.37 18.95
C ARG A 354 -29.35 0.27 18.34
N GLY A 355 -30.44 -0.07 19.02
CA GLY A 355 -31.54 -0.95 18.56
C GLY A 355 -31.14 -2.38 18.16
N PRO A 356 -32.07 -3.34 18.10
CA PRO A 356 -31.83 -4.63 17.46
C PRO A 356 -31.88 -4.41 15.93
N GLY A 357 -30.85 -3.79 15.38
CA GLY A 357 -30.62 -3.81 13.93
C GLY A 357 -30.17 -5.21 13.52
N ARG A 358 -30.63 -5.70 12.36
CA ARG A 358 -30.09 -6.93 11.77
C ARG A 358 -28.56 -6.83 11.72
N PRO A 359 -27.82 -7.92 12.03
CA PRO A 359 -26.37 -7.92 11.91
C PRO A 359 -25.96 -7.50 10.49
N PRO A 360 -24.85 -6.75 10.33
CA PRO A 360 -24.37 -6.39 9.01
C PRO A 360 -24.12 -7.66 8.20
N THR A 361 -24.62 -7.65 6.98
CA THR A 361 -24.54 -8.77 6.06
C THR A 361 -23.34 -8.54 5.17
N GLN A 362 -22.36 -9.45 5.21
CA GLN A 362 -21.30 -9.48 4.21
C GLN A 362 -21.82 -10.12 2.93
N LEU A 363 -21.32 -9.64 1.81
CA LEU A 363 -21.69 -10.14 0.50
C LEU A 363 -20.58 -11.06 0.00
N LEU A 364 -20.86 -12.35 -0.06
CA LEU A 364 -19.91 -13.33 -0.61
C LEU A 364 -20.34 -13.67 -2.03
N PRO A 365 -19.46 -13.53 -3.03
CA PRO A 365 -19.86 -13.86 -4.38
C PRO A 365 -19.92 -15.38 -4.56
N THR A 366 -20.86 -15.88 -5.35
CA THR A 366 -20.93 -17.31 -5.72
C THR A 366 -19.88 -17.66 -6.76
N ILE A 367 -19.59 -16.72 -7.67
CA ILE A 367 -18.44 -16.77 -8.58
C ILE A 367 -17.19 -16.33 -7.81
N PRO A 368 -16.02 -16.97 -8.00
CA PRO A 368 -14.77 -16.49 -7.40
C PRO A 368 -14.58 -14.97 -7.65
N PRO A 369 -14.33 -14.15 -6.61
CA PRO A 369 -14.34 -12.69 -6.72
C PRO A 369 -13.43 -12.16 -7.84
N VAL A 370 -12.27 -12.80 -8.05
CA VAL A 370 -11.32 -12.44 -9.12
C VAL A 370 -11.90 -12.69 -10.52
N ASN A 371 -12.69 -13.74 -10.72
CA ASN A 371 -13.31 -14.03 -12.01
C ASN A 371 -14.40 -12.99 -12.31
N LEU A 372 -15.21 -12.63 -11.31
CA LEU A 372 -16.21 -11.57 -11.44
C LEU A 372 -15.58 -10.22 -11.77
N PHE A 373 -14.42 -9.91 -11.18
CA PHE A 373 -13.65 -8.71 -11.51
C PHE A 373 -13.06 -8.74 -12.92
N ARG A 374 -12.54 -9.88 -13.36
CA ARG A 374 -12.07 -10.06 -14.75
C ARG A 374 -13.20 -9.92 -15.76
N ASP A 375 -14.39 -10.45 -15.45
CA ASP A 375 -15.57 -10.29 -16.29
C ASP A 375 -16.01 -8.81 -16.33
N PHE A 376 -15.92 -8.10 -15.21
CA PHE A 376 -16.17 -6.65 -15.16
C PHE A 376 -15.19 -5.86 -16.03
N ILE A 377 -13.91 -6.23 -16.06
CA ILE A 377 -12.91 -5.56 -16.91
C ILE A 377 -13.14 -5.88 -18.39
N ASN A 378 -13.37 -7.14 -18.72
CA ASN A 378 -13.38 -7.61 -20.11
C ASN A 378 -14.76 -7.51 -20.80
N SER A 379 -15.84 -7.48 -20.04
CA SER A 379 -17.22 -7.48 -20.53
C SER A 379 -18.17 -6.84 -19.50
N PRO A 380 -17.96 -5.56 -19.11
CA PRO A 380 -18.72 -4.90 -18.05
C PRO A 380 -20.24 -4.94 -18.30
N GLU A 381 -20.69 -4.94 -19.56
CA GLU A 381 -22.09 -5.00 -19.96
C GLU A 381 -22.81 -6.27 -19.49
N LYS A 382 -22.13 -7.42 -19.43
CA LYS A 382 -22.73 -8.69 -18.96
C LYS A 382 -23.17 -8.59 -17.51
N ILE A 383 -22.45 -7.80 -16.73
CA ILE A 383 -22.76 -7.54 -15.33
C ILE A 383 -23.72 -6.34 -15.26
N VAL A 384 -23.31 -5.19 -15.77
CA VAL A 384 -24.01 -3.92 -15.56
C VAL A 384 -25.39 -3.88 -16.25
N CYS A 385 -25.51 -4.29 -17.52
CA CYS A 385 -26.80 -4.25 -18.22
C CYS A 385 -27.81 -5.24 -17.61
N ARG A 386 -27.36 -6.35 -17.00
CA ARG A 386 -28.24 -7.33 -16.30
C ARG A 386 -28.97 -6.73 -15.11
N TYR A 387 -28.33 -5.81 -14.39
CA TYR A 387 -28.83 -5.23 -13.14
C TYR A 387 -29.32 -3.78 -13.27
N CYS A 388 -29.19 -3.21 -14.46
CA CYS A 388 -29.89 -1.98 -14.78
C CYS A 388 -31.40 -2.20 -14.77
N LYS A 389 -32.15 -1.24 -14.22
CA LYS A 389 -33.61 -1.22 -14.11
C LYS A 389 -34.36 -1.44 -15.45
N PHE A 390 -33.66 -1.34 -16.58
CA PHE A 390 -34.18 -1.52 -17.93
C PHE A 390 -33.87 -2.91 -18.55
N SER A 391 -33.26 -3.81 -17.77
CA SER A 391 -33.18 -5.24 -18.05
C SER A 391 -34.59 -5.83 -17.96
N ASN A 392 -35.28 -5.88 -19.08
CA ASN A 392 -36.59 -6.54 -19.21
C ASN A 392 -36.50 -8.08 -19.18
N ASP A 393 -35.68 -8.66 -18.30
CA ASP A 393 -35.63 -10.12 -18.08
C ASP A 393 -35.95 -10.49 -16.62
N MET A 394 -36.95 -9.82 -16.04
CA MET A 394 -37.79 -10.41 -14.98
C MET A 394 -38.96 -11.16 -15.63
N ALA A 395 -38.63 -12.10 -16.52
CA ALA A 395 -39.55 -13.10 -17.04
C ALA A 395 -38.80 -14.44 -17.11
N HIS A 396 -38.53 -15.03 -15.95
CA HIS A 396 -38.83 -16.42 -15.59
C HIS A 396 -38.13 -16.83 -14.29
#